data_AF-A0A838RBR0-F1
#
_entry.id   AF-A0A838RBR0-F1
#
_cell.length_a   1.000
_cell.length_b   1.000
_cell.length_c   1.000
_cell.angle_alpha   90.00
_cell.angle_beta   90.00
_cell.angle_gamma   90.00
#
_symmetry.space_group_name_H-M   'P 1'
#
loop_
_entity.id
_entity.type
_entity.pdbx_description
1 polymer ?
#
loop_
_entity_poly.entity_id
_entity_poly.type
_entity_poly.pdbx_seq_one_letter_code
_entity_poly.pdbx_strand_id
1 'polypeptide(L)'
;LVGYTIGRLEDEFEVAVIAQYCEGEFMLNPHDDTTLAAGDRFVVSASLESLKELARLTPPTREYEKYLKGRWSIKSRRVFRGGLKPL
;
A
#
# COMPACT_ATOMS: atom_id res chain seq x y z
N LEU A 1 -1.72 3.00 1.09
CA LEU A 1 -2.57 2.42 2.15
C LEU A 1 -2.44 3.14 3.49
N VAL A 2 -1.33 3.84 3.79
CA VAL A 2 -1.25 4.66 5.02
C VAL A 2 -2.44 5.61 5.11
N GLY A 3 -3.09 5.65 6.28
CA GLY A 3 -4.28 6.46 6.56
C GLY A 3 -5.61 5.81 6.15
N TYR A 4 -5.62 4.63 5.56
CA TYR A 4 -6.84 3.85 5.37
C TYR A 4 -7.24 3.20 6.70
N THR A 5 -8.55 3.06 6.93
CA THR A 5 -9.03 2.12 7.95
C THR A 5 -9.05 0.70 7.39
N ILE A 6 -9.10 -0.30 8.27
CA ILE A 6 -9.21 -1.71 7.86
C ILE A 6 -10.50 -1.95 7.08
N GLY A 7 -11.65 -1.50 7.56
CA GLY A 7 -12.92 -1.69 6.85
C GLY A 7 -12.89 -1.07 5.44
N ARG A 8 -12.28 0.11 5.29
CA ARG A 8 -12.12 0.71 3.96
C ARG A 8 -11.19 -0.11 3.06
N LEU A 9 -10.11 -0.66 3.60
CA LEU A 9 -9.20 -1.53 2.85
C LEU A 9 -9.95 -2.77 2.34
N GLU A 10 -10.75 -3.38 3.21
CA GLU A 10 -11.54 -4.58 2.88
C GLU A 10 -12.57 -4.30 1.79
N ASP A 11 -13.33 -3.21 1.93
CA ASP A 11 -14.36 -2.79 0.98
C ASP A 11 -13.77 -2.40 -0.38
N GLU A 12 -12.69 -1.59 -0.40
CA GLU A 12 -12.14 -1.01 -1.64
C GLU A 12 -11.36 -2.04 -2.47
N PHE A 13 -10.78 -3.06 -1.83
CA PHE A 13 -9.95 -4.08 -2.50
C PHE A 13 -10.57 -5.48 -2.51
N GLU A 14 -11.78 -5.65 -1.98
CA GLU A 14 -12.45 -6.95 -1.83
C GLU A 14 -11.53 -7.97 -1.13
N VAL A 15 -10.93 -7.56 -0.03
CA VAL A 15 -10.05 -8.40 0.80
C VAL A 15 -10.62 -8.57 2.19
N ALA A 16 -10.23 -9.63 2.90
CA ALA A 16 -10.52 -9.80 4.32
C ALA A 16 -9.20 -9.80 5.11
N VAL A 17 -9.06 -8.89 6.06
CA VAL A 17 -7.93 -8.78 6.99
C VAL A 17 -8.18 -9.72 8.16
N ILE A 18 -7.38 -10.79 8.22
CA ILE A 18 -7.54 -11.84 9.23
C ILE A 18 -6.72 -11.51 10.48
N ALA A 19 -5.57 -10.85 10.30
CA ALA A 19 -4.68 -10.53 11.40
C ALA A 19 -3.88 -9.26 11.16
N GLN A 20 -3.54 -8.55 12.23
CA GLN A 20 -2.65 -7.41 12.23
C GLN A 20 -1.51 -7.64 13.22
N TYR A 21 -0.29 -7.26 12.86
CA TYR A 21 0.85 -7.30 13.76
C TYR A 21 0.83 -6.08 14.69
N CYS A 22 0.69 -6.33 15.99
CA CYS A 22 0.68 -5.32 17.03
C CYS A 22 1.60 -5.76 18.17
N GLU A 23 2.45 -4.87 18.67
CA GLU A 23 3.26 -5.07 19.89
C GLU A 23 4.11 -6.35 19.98
N GLY A 24 4.46 -6.98 18.86
CA GLY A 24 5.26 -8.20 18.87
C GLY A 24 4.54 -9.43 18.32
N GLU A 25 3.20 -9.37 18.22
CA GLU A 25 2.34 -10.53 17.97
C GLU A 25 1.31 -10.23 16.88
N PHE A 26 0.72 -11.28 16.30
CA PHE A 26 -0.41 -11.13 15.38
C PHE A 26 -1.72 -11.23 16.15
N MET A 27 -2.46 -10.13 16.16
CA MET A 27 -3.81 -10.04 16.68
C MET A 27 -4.79 -10.43 15.59
N LEU A 28 -5.65 -11.40 15.87
CA LEU A 28 -6.71 -11.84 14.95
C LEU A 28 -7.89 -10.86 14.95
N ASN A 29 -8.59 -10.76 13.83
CA ASN A 29 -9.80 -9.94 13.65
C ASN A 29 -9.62 -8.50 14.14
N PRO A 30 -8.69 -7.74 13.54
CA PRO A 30 -8.47 -6.35 13.92
C PRO A 30 -9.73 -5.51 13.63
N HIS A 31 -9.97 -4.48 14.43
CA HIS A 31 -11.19 -3.67 14.34
C HIS A 31 -11.22 -2.86 13.04
N ASP A 32 -12.37 -2.77 12.38
CA ASP A 32 -12.54 -2.11 11.08
C ASP A 32 -12.09 -0.65 11.09
N ASP A 33 -12.31 0.06 12.20
CA ASP A 33 -11.91 1.47 12.39
C ASP A 33 -10.39 1.67 12.58
N THR A 34 -9.61 0.59 12.67
CA THR A 34 -8.17 0.68 12.89
C THR A 34 -7.50 1.35 11.70
N THR A 35 -6.78 2.45 11.95
CA THR A 35 -6.09 3.20 10.90
C THR A 35 -4.70 2.62 10.65
N LEU A 36 -4.42 2.32 9.38
CA LEU A 36 -3.14 1.76 8.94
C LEU A 36 -2.04 2.81 8.95
N ALA A 37 -0.93 2.48 9.60
CA ALA A 37 0.30 3.26 9.62
C ALA A 37 1.35 2.70 8.66
N ALA A 38 2.38 3.50 8.38
CA ALA A 38 3.53 3.03 7.61
C ALA A 38 4.29 1.96 8.41
N GLY A 39 4.39 0.75 7.85
CA GLY A 39 5.08 -0.36 8.47
C GLY A 39 4.21 -1.35 9.21
N ASP A 40 2.92 -1.08 9.26
CA ASP A 40 1.95 -2.08 9.68
C ASP A 40 2.07 -3.31 8.80
N ARG A 41 1.97 -4.46 9.46
CA ARG A 41 1.96 -5.77 8.82
C ARG A 41 0.62 -6.40 9.11
N PHE A 42 0.02 -7.00 8.10
CA PHE A 42 -1.27 -7.63 8.21
C PHE A 42 -1.31 -8.86 7.31
N VAL A 43 -2.22 -9.78 7.65
CA VAL A 43 -2.50 -10.98 6.87
C VAL A 43 -3.88 -10.80 6.26
N VAL A 44 -3.95 -10.94 4.94
CA VAL A 44 -5.21 -10.86 4.19
C VAL A 44 -5.53 -12.18 3.49
N SER A 45 -6.81 -12.45 3.31
CA SER A 45 -7.35 -13.45 2.40
C SER A 45 -8.21 -12.76 1.36
N ALA A 46 -7.99 -13.10 0.08
CA ALA A 46 -8.72 -12.51 -1.03
C ALA A 46 -8.57 -13.36 -2.29
N SER A 47 -9.25 -12.98 -3.37
CA SER A 47 -8.98 -13.53 -4.69
C SER A 47 -7.55 -13.22 -5.16
N LEU A 48 -7.01 -14.01 -6.08
CA LEU A 48 -5.68 -13.74 -6.65
C LEU A 48 -5.62 -12.37 -7.37
N GLU A 49 -6.73 -11.92 -7.94
CA GLU A 49 -6.81 -10.63 -8.64
C GLU A 49 -6.74 -9.48 -7.65
N SER A 50 -7.54 -9.53 -6.58
CA SER A 50 -7.51 -8.59 -5.46
C SER A 50 -6.13 -8.51 -4.80
N LEU A 51 -5.48 -9.67 -4.58
CA LEU A 51 -4.12 -9.71 -4.03
C LEU A 51 -3.09 -9.03 -4.95
N LYS A 52 -3.21 -9.23 -6.27
CA LYS A 52 -2.32 -8.57 -7.25
C LYS A 52 -2.55 -7.07 -7.28
N GLU A 53 -3.78 -6.61 -7.16
CA GLU A 53 -4.11 -5.19 -7.09
C GLU A 53 -3.53 -4.55 -5.84
N LEU A 54 -3.76 -5.15 -4.68
CA LEU A 54 -3.22 -4.71 -3.40
C LEU A 54 -1.68 -4.66 -3.43
N ALA A 55 -1.04 -5.69 -4.00
CA ALA A 55 0.41 -5.78 -4.12
C ALA A 55 1.03 -4.66 -4.98
N ARG A 56 0.30 -4.07 -5.93
CA ARG A 56 0.79 -2.92 -6.71
C ARG A 56 0.90 -1.64 -5.88
N LEU A 57 0.13 -1.55 -4.80
CA LEU A 57 0.05 -0.38 -3.93
C LEU A 57 0.94 -0.49 -2.69
N THR A 58 1.38 -1.71 -2.37
CA THR A 58 2.38 -1.96 -1.34
C THR A 58 3.76 -2.00 -1.98
N PRO A 59 4.68 -1.07 -1.67
CA PRO A 59 6.01 -1.11 -2.25
C PRO A 59 6.72 -2.41 -1.86
N PRO A 60 7.49 -3.03 -2.77
CA PRO A 60 8.28 -4.21 -2.42
C PRO A 60 9.25 -3.87 -1.28
N THR A 61 9.56 -4.86 -0.43
CA THR A 61 10.32 -4.70 0.82
C THR A 61 11.64 -3.92 0.65
N ARG A 62 12.28 -4.04 -0.52
CA ARG A 62 13.53 -3.34 -0.86
C ARG A 62 13.35 -1.83 -1.09
N GLU A 63 12.17 -1.39 -1.48
CA GLU A 63 11.80 0.02 -1.63
C GLU A 63 11.24 0.60 -0.34
N TYR A 64 10.61 -0.23 0.50
CA TYR A 64 10.09 0.14 1.82
C TYR A 64 11.16 0.78 2.73
N GLU A 65 12.40 0.29 2.70
CA GLU A 65 13.52 0.92 3.44
C GLU A 65 13.84 2.35 2.96
N LYS A 66 13.59 2.68 1.69
CA LYS A 66 13.80 4.03 1.15
C LYS A 66 12.67 4.97 1.57
N TYR A 67 11.45 4.45 1.68
CA TYR A 67 10.29 5.17 2.24
C TYR A 67 10.51 5.53 3.72
N LEU A 68 10.94 4.56 4.55
CA LEU A 68 11.29 4.80 5.96
C LEU A 68 12.40 5.84 6.13
N LYS A 69 13.34 5.91 5.19
CA LYS A 69 14.44 6.88 5.19
C LYS A 69 14.04 8.26 4.63
N GLY A 70 12.76 8.48 4.30
CA GLY A 70 12.26 9.76 3.77
C GLY A 70 12.86 10.16 2.42
N ARG A 71 13.46 9.22 1.67
CA ARG A 71 14.19 9.51 0.44
C ARG A 71 13.48 8.96 -0.78
N TRP A 72 12.49 9.71 -1.27
CA TRP A 72 12.32 9.89 -2.72
C TRP A 72 11.67 11.24 -3.03
N SER A 73 12.40 12.05 -3.80
CA SER A 73 11.84 13.17 -4.56
C SER A 73 10.90 12.59 -5.62
N ILE A 74 9.61 12.91 -5.55
CA ILE A 74 8.64 12.56 -6.59
C ILE A 74 9.09 13.24 -7.89
N LYS A 75 9.80 12.52 -8.76
CA LYS A 75 10.03 12.99 -10.13
C LYS A 75 8.79 12.64 -10.93
N SER A 76 7.84 13.57 -10.99
CA SER A 76 6.77 13.53 -11.97
C SER A 76 7.39 13.62 -13.36
N ARG A 77 7.46 12.51 -14.09
CA ARG A 77 7.77 12.57 -15.52
C ARG A 77 6.49 13.04 -16.23
N ARG A 78 6.30 14.36 -16.35
CA ARG A 78 5.39 14.92 -17.37
C ARG A 78 5.93 14.47 -18.72
N VAL A 79 5.25 13.52 -19.35
CA VAL A 79 5.49 13.20 -20.75
C VAL A 79 4.93 14.37 -21.56
N PHE A 80 5.79 15.32 -21.95
CA PHE A 80 5.48 16.24 -23.04
C PHE A 80 5.65 15.46 -24.35
N ARG A 81 4.54 15.15 -25.02
CA ARG A 81 4.52 14.75 -26.43
C ARG A 81 4.35 16.01 -27.29
N GLY A 82 5.22 16.15 -28.29
CA GLY A 82 5.20 17.21 -29.33
C GLY A 82 6.33 18.23 -29.10
N GLY A 83 7.36 18.37 -29.91
CA GLY A 83 7.57 18.00 -31.31
C GLY A 83 7.53 19.26 -32.18
N LEU A 84 8.70 19.84 -32.51
CA LEU A 84 9.03 20.47 -33.79
C LEU A 84 10.50 20.97 -33.79
N LYS A 85 11.18 20.74 -34.92
CA LYS A 85 12.61 20.98 -35.20
C LYS A 85 12.91 22.47 -35.40
N PRO A 86 14.14 22.95 -35.12
CA PRO A 86 14.58 24.26 -35.58
C PRO A 86 15.05 24.19 -37.05
N LEU A 87 14.62 25.19 -37.83
CA LEU A 87 15.38 25.77 -38.94
C LEU A 87 16.28 26.87 -38.35
#